data_AF-A0A7Y3GTY2-F1
#
_entry.id   AF-A0A7Y3GTY2-F1
#
_cell.length_a   1.000
_cell.length_b   1.000
_cell.length_c   1.000
_cell.angle_alpha   90.00
_cell.angle_beta   90.00
_cell.angle_gamma   90.00
#
_symmetry.space_group_name_H-M   'P 1'
#
loop_
_entity.id
_entity.type
_entity.pdbx_description
1 polymer ?
#
loop_
_entity_poly.entity_id
_entity_poly.type
_entity_poly.pdbx_seq_one_letter_code
_entity_poly.pdbx_strand_id
1 'polypeptide(L)' 'MNKAVRDLQPQDIWKNFADLNAVPRPSKKEEKVIKFMKEFGQRLGLET' A
#
# COMPACT_ATOMS: atom_id res chain seq x y z
N MET A 1 -4.73 8.82 8.62
CA MET A 1 -4.76 9.27 7.21
C MET A 1 -6.13 9.89 6.93
N ASN A 2 -6.20 11.02 6.23
CA ASN A 2 -7.48 11.68 5.92
C ASN A 2 -8.30 10.82 4.93
N LYS A 3 -9.57 10.55 5.23
CA LYS A 3 -10.46 9.73 4.39
C LYS A 3 -10.57 10.27 2.96
N ALA A 4 -10.49 11.59 2.81
CA ALA A 4 -10.59 12.30 1.52
C ALA A 4 -9.60 11.84 0.45
N VAL A 5 -8.43 11.30 0.82
CA VAL A 5 -7.44 10.83 -0.16
C VAL A 5 -7.96 9.60 -0.92
N ARG A 6 -8.75 8.75 -0.27
CA ARG A 6 -9.29 7.52 -0.89
C ARG A 6 -10.37 7.81 -1.93
N ASP A 7 -11.00 8.98 -1.84
CA ASP A 7 -12.10 9.40 -2.70
C ASP A 7 -11.61 10.13 -3.97
N LEU A 8 -10.29 10.31 -4.12
CA LEU A 8 -9.70 10.91 -5.31
C LEU A 8 -9.75 9.96 -6.52
N GLN A 9 -9.85 10.56 -7.72
CA GLN A 9 -9.81 9.80 -8.97
C GLN A 9 -8.38 9.71 -9.52
N PRO A 10 -8.00 8.58 -10.14
CA PRO A 10 -8.75 7.32 -10.23
C PRO A 10 -8.74 6.54 -8.90
N GLN A 11 -9.92 6.04 -8.50
CA GLN A 11 -10.15 5.40 -7.20
C GLN A 11 -9.16 4.29 -6.86
N ASP A 12 -8.85 3.42 -7.83
CA ASP A 12 -8.02 2.24 -7.57
C ASP A 12 -6.58 2.61 -7.20
N ILE A 13 -6.03 3.65 -7.82
CA ILE A 13 -4.69 4.15 -7.49
C ILE A 13 -4.67 4.73 -6.07
N TRP A 14 -5.66 5.55 -5.74
CA TRP A 14 -5.70 6.25 -4.47
C TRP A 14 -6.05 5.34 -3.28
N LYS A 15 -6.85 4.30 -3.49
CA LYS A 15 -7.08 3.24 -2.51
C LYS A 15 -5.77 2.49 -2.20
N ASN A 16 -5.06 2.06 -3.22
CA ASN A 16 -3.77 1.36 -3.05
C ASN A 16 -2.71 2.26 -2.38
N PHE A 17 -2.64 3.53 -2.77
CA PHE A 17 -1.75 4.52 -2.15
C PHE A 17 -2.09 4.76 -0.67
N ALA A 18 -3.37 4.80 -0.32
CA ALA A 18 -3.81 4.97 1.05
C ALA A 18 -3.48 3.74 1.91
N ASP A 19 -3.63 2.53 1.36
CA ASP A 19 -3.26 1.30 2.06
C ASP A 19 -1.76 1.20 2.28
N LEU A 20 -0.95 1.53 1.27
CA LEU A 20 0.51 1.57 1.41
C LEU A 20 0.97 2.57 2.49
N ASN A 21 0.34 3.75 2.56
CA ASN A 21 0.68 4.76 3.57
C ASN A 21 0.16 4.44 4.98
N ALA A 22 -0.83 3.57 5.11
CA ALA A 22 -1.26 3.08 6.40
C ALA A 22 -0.23 2.12 7.03
N VAL A 23 0.68 1.55 6.24
CA VAL A 23 1.76 0.69 6.74
C VAL A 23 2.88 1.53 7.36
N PRO A 24 3.20 1.36 8.66
CA PRO A 24 4.31 2.05 9.28
C PRO A 24 5.64 1.68 8.62
N ARG A 25 6.37 2.69 8.14
CA ARG A 25 7.70 2.56 7.52
C ARG A 25 8.73 3.49 8.18
N PRO A 26 9.11 3.26 9.45
CA PRO A 26 10.23 3.98 10.03
C PRO A 26 11.49 3.70 9.23
N SER A 27 12.40 4.68 9.14
CA SER A 27 13.70 4.45 8.52
C SER A 27 14.40 3.25 9.16
N LYS A 28 14.96 2.34 8.34
CA LYS A 28 15.64 1.10 8.75
C LYS A 28 14.73 0.04 9.39
N LYS A 29 13.41 0.15 9.21
CA LYS A 29 12.39 -0.80 9.69
C LYS A 29 11.34 -1.04 8.61
N GLU A 30 11.80 -1.36 7.41
CA GLU A 30 10.95 -1.51 6.21
C GLU A 30 10.27 -2.89 6.10
N GLU A 31 10.48 -3.82 7.04
CA GLU A 31 10.03 -5.21 6.92
C GLU A 31 8.51 -5.32 6.72
N LYS A 32 7.75 -4.44 7.37
CA LYS A 32 6.29 -4.39 7.25
C LYS A 32 5.81 -3.95 5.87
N VAL A 33 6.45 -2.92 5.30
CA VAL A 33 6.09 -2.45 3.95
C VAL A 33 6.54 -3.42 2.87
N ILE A 34 7.69 -4.10 3.07
CA ILE A 34 8.16 -5.16 2.18
C ILE A 34 7.16 -6.32 2.16
N LYS A 35 6.73 -6.80 3.34
CA LYS A 35 5.71 -7.86 3.44
C LYS A 35 4.40 -7.46 2.75
N PHE A 36 3.92 -6.24 3.02
CA PHE A 36 2.72 -5.72 2.39
C PHE A 36 2.82 -5.72 0.85
N MET A 37 3.95 -5.29 0.28
CA MET A 37 4.13 -5.25 -1.17
C MET A 37 4.23 -6.65 -1.80
N LYS A 38 4.85 -7.62 -1.11
CA LYS A 38 4.86 -9.01 -1.57
C LYS A 38 3.46 -9.62 -1.59
N GLU A 39 2.69 -9.45 -0.51
CA GLU A 39 1.30 -9.91 -0.46
C GLU A 39 0.42 -9.20 -1.48
N PHE A 40 0.67 -7.92 -1.76
CA PHE A 40 0.00 -7.19 -2.82
C PHE A 40 0.26 -7.81 -4.20
N GLY A 41 1.51 -8.09 -4.56
CA GLY A 41 1.85 -8.73 -5.83
C GLY A 41 1.31 -10.17 -5.93
N GLN A 42 1.40 -10.95 -4.85
CA GLN A 42 0.84 -12.32 -4.80
C GLN A 42 -0.68 -12.34 -5.03
N ARG A 43 -1.42 -11.39 -4.45
CA ARG A 43 -2.87 -11.26 -4.69
C ARG A 43 -3.21 -10.92 -6.14
N LEU A 44 -2.27 -10.30 -6.86
CA LEU A 44 -2.39 -10.03 -8.29
C LEU A 44 -1.86 -11.18 -9.17
N GLY A 45 -1.38 -12.27 -8.57
CA GLY A 45 -0.77 -13.40 -9.29
C GLY A 45 0.59 -13.06 -9.90
N LEU A 46 1.28 -12.05 -9.38
CA LEU A 46 2.61 -11.64 -9.84
C LEU A 46 3.70 -12.41 -9.08
N GLU A 47 4.84 -12.62 -9.74
CA GLU A 47 6.05 -13.12 -9.11
C GLU A 47 6.65 -12.04 -8.17
N THR A 48 7.00 -12.40 -6.93
CA THR A 48 7.36 -11.45 -5.84
C THR A 48 8.46 -11.94 -4.90
#